data_AF-A0A2I0P3S9-F1
#
_entry.id   AF-A0A2I0P3S9-F1
#
_cell.length_a   1.000
_cell.length_b   1.000
_cell.length_c   1.000
_cell.angle_alpha   90.00
_cell.angle_beta   90.00
_cell.angle_gamma   90.00
#
_symmetry.space_group_name_H-M   'P 1'
#
loop_
_entity.id
_entity.type
_entity.pdbx_description
1 polymer ?
#
loop_
_entity_poly.entity_id
_entity_poly.type
_entity_poly.pdbx_seq_one_letter_code
_entity_poly.pdbx_strand_id
1 'polypeptide(L)'
;FSMLVLFAGSKMFLDGGYDEDIKALVKKGKGIDEEQVEEILEVAATIGANVINGKSCCGRYIKESDDPGMFDEWLIEVETINEAMGTLKNFDEESGESS
;
A
#
# COMPACT_ATOMS: atom_id res chain seq x y z
N PHE A 1 1.20 14.22 -2.85
CA PHE A 1 1.14 12.91 -2.21
C PHE A 1 2.09 12.91 -1.02
N SER A 2 1.56 12.57 0.16
CA SER A 2 2.40 12.26 1.32
C SER A 2 3.17 10.96 1.02
N MET A 3 4.30 10.70 1.70
CA MET A 3 4.98 9.39 1.66
C MET A 3 4.80 8.65 3.01
N LEU A 4 3.75 9.00 3.76
CA LEU A 4 3.54 8.50 5.12
C LEU A 4 3.30 7.00 5.11
N VAL A 5 2.48 6.50 4.20
CA VAL A 5 2.15 5.08 4.11
C VAL A 5 3.35 4.30 3.60
N LEU A 6 4.09 4.84 2.63
CA LEU A 6 5.35 4.23 2.17
C LEU A 6 6.35 4.10 3.32
N PHE A 7 6.59 5.15 4.09
CA PHE A 7 7.54 5.12 5.20
C PHE A 7 7.11 4.13 6.29
N ALA A 8 5.85 4.23 6.74
CA ALA A 8 5.32 3.36 7.80
C ALA A 8 5.25 1.89 7.34
N GLY A 9 4.80 1.64 6.11
CA GLY A 9 4.73 0.31 5.53
C GLY A 9 6.10 -0.31 5.31
N SER A 10 7.11 0.48 4.90
CA SER A 10 8.50 0.00 4.79
C SER A 10 9.06 -0.42 6.14
N LYS A 11 8.84 0.40 7.18
CA LYS A 11 9.24 0.05 8.54
C LYS A 11 8.56 -1.24 9.01
N MET A 12 7.24 -1.36 8.81
CA MET A 12 6.48 -2.54 9.21
C MET A 12 6.90 -3.79 8.43
N PHE A 13 7.22 -3.66 7.14
CA PHE A 13 7.79 -4.75 6.34
C PHE A 13 9.12 -5.24 6.91
N LEU A 14 10.03 -4.32 7.27
CA LEU A 14 11.32 -4.65 7.86
C LEU A 14 11.21 -5.27 9.26
N ASP A 15 10.26 -4.78 10.08
CA ASP A 15 10.01 -5.30 11.42
C ASP A 15 9.30 -6.69 11.37
N GLY A 16 8.53 -6.95 10.32
CA GLY A 16 7.78 -8.20 10.12
C GLY A 16 6.56 -8.33 11.04
N GLY A 17 5.89 -9.50 11.01
CA GLY A 17 4.79 -9.82 11.93
C GLY A 17 3.48 -9.05 11.70
N TYR A 18 3.24 -8.60 10.47
CA TYR A 18 2.02 -7.90 10.08
C TYR A 18 0.93 -8.85 9.56
N ASP A 19 -0.35 -8.46 9.71
CA ASP A 19 -1.47 -9.20 9.14
C ASP A 19 -1.38 -9.19 7.61
N GLU A 20 -1.66 -10.32 6.98
CA GLU A 20 -1.57 -10.49 5.55
C GLU A 20 -2.91 -10.67 4.81
N ASP A 21 -4.04 -10.63 5.53
CA ASP A 21 -5.37 -10.62 4.94
C ASP A 21 -5.76 -9.20 4.50
N ILE A 22 -5.29 -8.82 3.31
CA ILE A 22 -5.59 -7.52 2.69
C ILE A 22 -7.10 -7.23 2.65
N LYS A 23 -7.95 -8.25 2.44
CA LYS A 23 -9.40 -8.02 2.36
C LYS A 23 -9.97 -7.64 3.72
N ALA A 24 -9.53 -8.31 4.79
CA ALA A 24 -9.90 -7.97 6.15
C ALA A 24 -9.37 -6.58 6.54
N LEU A 25 -8.13 -6.25 6.19
CA LEU A 25 -7.52 -4.94 6.44
C LEU A 25 -8.25 -3.80 5.73
N VAL A 26 -8.59 -3.95 4.45
CA VAL A 26 -9.38 -2.95 3.72
C VAL A 26 -10.75 -2.76 4.37
N LYS A 27 -11.41 -3.85 4.80
CA LYS A 27 -12.68 -3.75 5.52
C LYS A 27 -12.52 -3.04 6.86
N LYS A 28 -11.44 -3.30 7.58
CA LYS A 28 -11.11 -2.62 8.84
C LYS A 28 -10.93 -1.13 8.58
N GLY A 29 -10.04 -0.74 7.67
CA GLY A 29 -9.73 0.67 7.40
C GLY A 29 -10.92 1.51 6.96
N LYS A 30 -11.82 0.96 6.11
CA LYS A 30 -13.06 1.64 5.72
C LYS A 30 -14.10 1.76 6.85
N GLY A 31 -13.88 1.09 7.98
CA GLY A 31 -14.76 1.13 9.15
C GLY A 31 -14.20 1.97 10.31
N ILE A 32 -13.01 2.55 10.16
CA ILE A 32 -12.39 3.42 11.16
C ILE A 32 -12.96 4.84 11.00
N ASP A 33 -13.16 5.53 12.12
CA ASP A 33 -13.57 6.93 12.11
C ASP A 33 -12.43 7.83 11.61
N GLU A 34 -12.72 8.83 10.77
CA GLU A 34 -11.68 9.68 10.16
C GLU A 34 -10.85 10.49 11.16
N GLU A 35 -11.34 10.69 12.39
CA GLU A 35 -10.57 11.32 13.47
C GLU A 35 -9.47 10.40 14.03
N GLN A 36 -9.57 9.08 13.82
CA GLN A 36 -8.60 8.08 14.28
C GLN A 36 -7.42 7.90 13.30
N VAL A 37 -6.79 9.02 12.94
CA VAL A 37 -5.72 9.10 11.92
C VAL A 37 -4.62 8.05 12.10
N GLU A 38 -4.15 7.82 13.33
CA GLU A 38 -3.09 6.84 13.61
C GLU A 38 -3.52 5.40 13.31
N GLU A 39 -4.77 5.04 13.62
CA GLU A 39 -5.30 3.70 13.37
C GLU A 39 -5.51 3.46 11.87
N ILE A 40 -5.98 4.48 11.15
CA ILE A 40 -6.09 4.45 9.69
C ILE A 40 -4.69 4.25 9.08
N LEU A 41 -3.68 4.93 9.63
CA LEU A 41 -2.31 4.89 9.10
C LEU A 41 -1.69 3.51 9.36
N GLU A 42 -1.90 2.95 10.53
CA GLU A 42 -1.45 1.60 10.86
C GLU A 42 -2.04 0.56 9.89
N VAL A 43 -3.33 0.64 9.60
CA VAL A 43 -3.98 -0.26 8.64
C VAL A 43 -3.44 -0.06 7.22
N ALA A 44 -3.34 1.19 6.76
CA ALA A 44 -2.79 1.48 5.44
C ALA A 44 -1.33 1.01 5.32
N ALA A 45 -0.51 1.22 6.35
CA ALA A 45 0.87 0.75 6.43
C ALA A 45 0.97 -0.78 6.42
N THR A 46 0.06 -1.47 7.11
CA THR A 46 -0.03 -2.94 7.08
C THR A 46 -0.30 -3.45 5.67
N ILE A 47 -1.20 -2.81 4.93
CA ILE A 47 -1.46 -3.12 3.52
C ILE A 47 -0.23 -2.78 2.66
N GLY A 48 0.41 -1.63 2.90
CA GLY A 48 1.65 -1.22 2.24
C GLY A 48 2.78 -2.23 2.42
N ALA A 49 2.97 -2.78 3.63
CA ALA A 49 3.95 -3.83 3.90
C ALA A 49 3.68 -5.11 3.09
N ASN A 50 2.41 -5.49 2.95
CA ASN A 50 2.02 -6.63 2.09
C ASN A 50 2.36 -6.39 0.62
N VAL A 51 2.15 -5.16 0.13
CA VAL A 51 2.47 -4.77 -1.25
C VAL A 51 3.97 -4.77 -1.50
N ILE A 52 4.75 -4.23 -0.55
CA ILE A 52 6.23 -4.28 -0.59
C ILE A 52 6.71 -5.75 -0.62
N ASN A 53 6.03 -6.64 0.12
CA ASN A 53 6.28 -8.08 0.09
C ASN A 53 5.75 -8.80 -1.18
N GLY A 54 5.32 -8.05 -2.19
CA GLY A 54 4.94 -8.58 -3.50
C GLY A 54 3.49 -9.07 -3.62
N LYS A 55 2.63 -8.87 -2.60
CA LYS A 55 1.20 -9.14 -2.76
C LYS A 55 0.56 -8.07 -3.64
N SER A 56 -0.27 -8.52 -4.58
CA SER A 56 -1.08 -7.61 -5.40
C SER A 56 -2.14 -6.91 -4.52
N CYS A 57 -2.24 -5.58 -4.58
CA CYS A 57 -3.30 -4.83 -3.91
C CYS A 57 -3.87 -3.71 -4.78
N CYS A 58 -5.07 -3.30 -4.32
CA CYS A 58 -5.63 -1.96 -4.15
C CYS A 58 -6.53 -1.41 -5.24
N GLY A 59 -6.25 -1.64 -6.53
CA GLY A 59 -7.09 -1.16 -7.62
C GLY A 59 -8.55 -1.62 -7.54
N ARG A 60 -8.81 -2.83 -7.02
CA ARG A 60 -10.19 -3.35 -6.82
C ARG A 60 -10.95 -2.74 -5.63
N TYR A 61 -10.26 -1.99 -4.77
CA TYR A 61 -10.80 -1.46 -3.51
C TYR A 61 -10.92 0.06 -3.51
N ILE A 62 -10.18 0.72 -4.40
CA ILE A 62 -10.28 2.15 -4.69
C ILE A 62 -11.57 2.36 -5.48
N LYS A 63 -12.40 3.30 -5.02
CA LYS A 63 -13.59 3.75 -5.74
C LYS A 63 -13.29 5.11 -6.32
N GLU A 64 -13.78 5.37 -7.54
CA GLU A 64 -13.84 6.74 -8.05
C GLU A 64 -14.80 7.55 -7.18
N SER A 65 -14.27 8.58 -6.52
CA SER A 65 -15.00 9.52 -5.69
C SER A 65 -14.42 10.91 -5.94
N ASP A 66 -15.29 11.92 -6.06
CA ASP A 66 -14.88 13.32 -6.14
C ASP A 66 -14.37 13.86 -4.80
N ASP A 67 -14.70 13.16 -3.70
CA ASP A 67 -14.29 13.47 -2.32
C ASP A 67 -13.91 12.15 -1.61
N PRO A 68 -12.67 11.65 -1.78
CA PRO A 68 -12.21 10.44 -1.12
C PRO A 68 -11.94 10.70 0.37
N GLY A 69 -12.37 9.78 1.24
CA GLY A 69 -11.98 9.82 2.65
C GLY A 69 -10.49 9.51 2.84
N MET A 70 -9.94 9.82 4.01
CA MET A 70 -8.50 9.68 4.30
C MET A 70 -7.95 8.28 4.01
N PHE A 71 -8.70 7.24 4.38
CA PHE A 71 -8.28 5.86 4.11
C PHE A 71 -8.21 5.55 2.61
N ASP A 72 -9.14 6.10 1.81
CA ASP A 72 -9.15 5.88 0.37
C ASP A 72 -7.98 6.63 -0.30
N GLU A 73 -7.62 7.83 0.16
CA GLU A 73 -6.40 8.53 -0.28
C GLU A 73 -5.12 7.72 -0.01
N TRP A 74 -5.04 7.08 1.15
CA TRP A 74 -3.90 6.22 1.49
C TRP A 74 -3.91 4.88 0.75
N LEU A 75 -5.08 4.33 0.41
CA LEU A 75 -5.14 3.19 -0.51
C LEU A 75 -4.63 3.56 -1.91
N ILE A 76 -4.86 4.78 -2.38
CA ILE A 76 -4.28 5.29 -3.64
C ILE A 76 -2.75 5.40 -3.52
N GLU A 77 -2.23 5.86 -2.38
CA GLU A 77 -0.78 5.84 -2.12
C GLU A 77 -0.24 4.39 -2.18
N VAL A 78 -0.92 3.43 -1.56
CA VAL A 78 -0.54 2.00 -1.64
C VAL A 78 -0.57 1.46 -3.06
N GLU A 79 -1.54 1.85 -3.89
CA GLU A 79 -1.56 1.48 -5.31
C GLU A 79 -0.34 2.04 -6.03
N THR A 80 0.03 3.29 -5.75
CA THR A 80 1.25 3.90 -6.31
C THR A 80 2.50 3.11 -5.92
N ILE A 81 2.57 2.59 -4.68
CA ILE A 81 3.64 1.70 -4.24
C ILE A 81 3.60 0.38 -5.02
N ASN A 82 2.43 -0.22 -5.22
CA ASN A 82 2.26 -1.47 -5.96
C ASN A 82 2.77 -1.35 -7.41
N GLU A 83 2.43 -0.27 -8.09
CA GLU A 83 2.91 0.03 -9.43
C GLU A 83 4.44 0.17 -9.45
N ALA A 84 5.01 0.95 -8.52
CA ALA A 84 6.45 1.12 -8.40
C ALA A 84 7.18 -0.21 -8.14
N MET A 85 6.67 -1.05 -7.23
CA MET A 85 7.22 -2.38 -6.97
C MET A 85 7.15 -3.28 -8.20
N GLY A 86 6.12 -3.12 -9.04
CA GLY A 86 6.03 -3.78 -10.34
C GLY A 86 7.19 -3.43 -11.27
N THR A 87 7.61 -2.16 -11.31
CA THR A 87 8.75 -1.72 -12.14
C THR A 87 10.09 -2.27 -11.66
N LEU A 88 10.24 -2.54 -10.36
CA LEU A 88 11.48 -3.07 -9.76
C LEU A 88 11.72 -4.54 -10.09
N LYS A 89 10.71 -5.29 -10.55
CA LYS A 89 10.88 -6.70 -10.94
C LYS A 89 11.84 -6.89 -12.11
N ASN A 90 12.05 -5.84 -12.92
CA ASN A 90 12.96 -5.83 -14.05
C ASN A 90 14.26 -5.06 -13.73
N PHE A 91 14.53 -4.74 -12.45
CA PHE A 91 15.68 -3.93 -12.06
C PHE A 91 17.02 -4.65 -12.32
N ASP A 92 17.03 -5.99 -12.22
CA ASP A 92 18.19 -6.85 -12.52
C ASP A 92 18.27 -7.26 -14.00
N GLU A 93 17.34 -6.84 -14.88
CA GLU A 93 17.56 -6.98 -16.32
C GLU A 93 18.65 -5.99 -16.74
N GLU A 94 19.91 -6.47 -16.75
CA GLU A 94 20.98 -5.80 -17.47
C GLU A 94 20.48 -5.47 -18.87
N SER A 95 20.53 -4.19 -19.25
CA SER A 95 20.38 -3.76 -20.64
C SER A 95 21.57 -4.29 -21.45
N GLY A 96 21.58 -5.60 -21.69
CA GLY A 96 22.56 -6.29 -22.49
C GLY A 96 22.13 -6.25 -23.94
N GLU A 97 22.85 -5.44 -24.73
CA GLU A 97 22.92 -5.56 -26.18
C GLU A 97 23.12 -7.04 -26.55
N SER A 98 22.03 -7.72 -26.90
CA SER A 98 22.06 -9.11 -27.35
C SER A 98 22.39 -9.13 -28.83
N SER A 99 23.68 -8.89 -29.13
CA SER A 99 24.41 -9.16 -30.39
C SER A 99 23.96 -8.48 -31.69
#